data_AF-A0ABD5QJT0-F1
#
_entry.id   AF-A0ABD5QJT0-F1
#
_cell.length_a   1.000
_cell.length_b   1.000
_cell.length_c   1.000
_cell.angle_alpha   90.00
_cell.angle_beta   90.00
_cell.angle_gamma   90.00
#
_symmetry.space_group_name_H-M   'P 1'
#
loop_
_entity.id
_entity.type
_entity.pdbx_description
1 polymer ?
#
loop_
_entity_poly.entity_id
_entity_poly.type
_entity_poly.pdbx_seq_one_letter_code
_entity_poly.pdbx_strand_id
1 'polypeptide(L)'
;MTDDSETGTIGSIDVDHPERVGVGVTRGETERSIGRPRDYPDRADLSVGTVEGRIGLTVDTMAGDHGTGHADVELTVGEARELRELLEEALESVEE
;
A
#
# COMPACT_ATOMS: atom_id res chain seq x y z
N MET A 1 31.94 -1.32 -3.92
CA MET A 1 30.92 -1.64 -2.91
C MET A 1 29.77 -2.22 -3.69
N THR A 2 29.59 -3.53 -3.59
CA THR A 2 28.50 -4.28 -4.22
C THR A 2 27.43 -4.44 -3.15
N ASP A 3 26.21 -4.01 -3.40
CA ASP A 3 25.09 -4.94 -3.52
C ASP A 3 23.93 -4.21 -4.19
N ASP A 4 23.68 -4.63 -5.43
CA ASP A 4 22.46 -4.37 -6.17
C ASP A 4 21.43 -5.31 -5.54
N SER A 5 20.87 -4.93 -4.38
CA SER A 5 19.65 -5.58 -3.88
C SER A 5 18.58 -5.19 -4.88
N GLU A 6 18.40 -6.00 -5.92
CA GLU A 6 17.29 -5.88 -6.87
C GLU A 6 16.00 -6.07 -6.07
N THR A 7 15.49 -4.98 -5.50
CA THR A 7 14.14 -4.87 -5.01
C THR A 7 13.23 -4.92 -6.23
N GLY A 8 12.95 -6.13 -6.69
CA GLY A 8 12.14 -6.36 -7.87
C GLY A 8 10.67 -6.23 -7.51
N THR A 9 10.04 -5.12 -7.89
CA THR A 9 8.57 -5.06 -7.96
C THR A 9 8.12 -6.13 -8.96
N ILE A 10 7.32 -7.08 -8.48
CA ILE A 10 6.76 -8.16 -9.28
C ILE A 10 5.51 -7.65 -10.01
N GLY A 11 4.76 -6.75 -9.39
CA GLY A 11 3.62 -6.10 -10.01
C GLY A 11 3.05 -4.99 -9.15
N SER A 12 2.25 -4.15 -9.77
CA SER A 12 1.47 -3.11 -9.09
C SER A 12 0.05 -3.06 -9.64
N ILE A 13 -0.85 -2.56 -8.82
CA ILE A 13 -2.27 -2.40 -9.14
C ILE A 13 -2.67 -0.97 -8.76
N ASP A 14 -3.12 -0.19 -9.73
CA ASP A 14 -3.85 1.04 -9.47
C ASP A 14 -5.27 0.68 -8.99
N VAL A 15 -5.68 1.21 -7.85
CA VAL A 15 -7.01 0.95 -7.30
C VAL A 15 -8.07 1.68 -8.13
N ASP A 16 -9.11 0.97 -8.59
CA ASP A 16 -10.16 1.54 -9.47
C ASP A 16 -11.00 2.65 -8.83
N HIS A 17 -11.15 2.60 -7.50
CA HIS A 17 -11.96 3.53 -6.71
C HIS A 17 -11.11 4.23 -5.64
N PRO A 18 -10.10 5.04 -6.02
CA PRO A 18 -9.18 5.67 -5.07
C PRO A 18 -9.91 6.63 -4.13
N GLU A 19 -11.08 7.17 -4.51
CA GLU A 19 -11.92 8.03 -3.68
C GLU A 19 -12.47 7.34 -2.42
N ARG A 20 -12.42 6.00 -2.37
CA ARG A 20 -12.86 5.20 -1.22
C ARG A 20 -11.76 4.94 -0.19
N VAL A 21 -10.54 5.39 -0.46
CA VAL A 21 -9.40 5.18 0.43
C VAL A 21 -9.49 6.11 1.64
N GLY A 22 -9.49 5.50 2.83
CA GLY A 22 -9.41 6.22 4.09
C GLY A 22 -7.99 6.17 4.66
N VAL A 23 -7.33 7.31 4.79
CA VAL A 23 -6.06 7.42 5.52
C VAL A 23 -6.37 7.61 7.01
N GLY A 24 -6.32 6.53 7.77
CA GLY A 24 -6.48 6.57 9.23
C GLY A 24 -5.20 7.05 9.91
N VAL A 25 -5.26 8.14 10.68
CA VAL A 25 -4.12 8.58 11.52
C VAL A 25 -4.19 7.93 12.90
N THR A 26 -3.09 7.35 13.35
CA THR A 26 -2.96 6.94 14.77
C THR A 26 -2.53 8.15 15.57
N ARG A 27 -3.14 8.39 16.75
CA ARG A 27 -2.86 9.56 17.59
C ARG A 27 -1.38 9.58 18.02
N GLY A 28 -0.56 10.40 17.37
CA GLY A 28 0.89 10.51 17.59
C GLY A 28 1.65 11.19 16.44
N GLU A 29 1.11 11.17 15.22
CA GLU A 29 1.66 11.96 14.10
C GLU A 29 1.30 13.44 14.29
N THR A 30 2.32 14.27 14.55
CA THR A 30 2.13 15.67 14.97
C THR A 30 2.33 16.67 13.83
N GLU A 31 2.54 16.23 12.58
CA GLU A 31 2.81 17.15 11.48
C GLU A 31 2.00 16.81 10.23
N ARG A 32 0.75 17.27 10.22
CA ARG A 32 0.11 17.62 8.96
C ARG A 32 0.83 18.83 8.39
N SER A 33 1.78 18.64 7.48
CA SER A 33 2.15 19.71 6.56
C SER A 33 1.10 19.78 5.45
N ILE A 34 0.03 20.55 5.69
CA ILE A 34 -0.87 20.93 4.61
C ILE A 34 -0.10 21.93 3.74
N GLY A 35 0.49 21.44 2.65
CA GLY A 35 1.04 22.29 1.59
C GLY A 35 -0.04 23.19 1.01
N ARG A 36 0.35 24.24 0.26
CA ARG A 36 -0.64 25.08 -0.45
C ARG A 36 -1.57 24.19 -1.28
N PRO A 37 -2.89 24.48 -1.33
CA PRO A 37 -3.86 23.66 -2.03
C PRO A 37 -3.35 23.43 -3.45
N ARG A 38 -3.10 22.17 -3.74
CA ARG A 38 -2.75 21.67 -5.05
C ARG A 38 -3.82 20.64 -5.25
N ASP A 39 -4.77 20.89 -6.16
CA ASP A 39 -5.82 19.94 -6.51
C ASP A 39 -5.20 18.62 -7.02
N TYR A 40 -4.70 17.82 -6.09
CA TYR A 40 -4.17 16.51 -6.39
C TYR A 40 -5.36 15.57 -6.47
N PRO A 41 -5.47 14.79 -7.55
CA PRO A 41 -6.51 13.79 -7.63
C PRO A 41 -6.31 12.72 -6.56
N ASP A 42 -7.40 12.09 -6.12
CA ASP A 42 -7.30 10.88 -5.33
C ASP A 42 -6.53 9.81 -6.11
N ARG A 43 -5.59 9.16 -5.45
CA ARG A 43 -4.78 8.08 -6.05
C ARG A 43 -4.50 7.01 -5.02
N ALA A 44 -4.55 5.75 -5.44
CA ALA A 44 -4.03 4.65 -4.64
C ALA A 44 -3.39 3.59 -5.52
N ASP A 45 -2.21 3.14 -5.09
CA ASP A 45 -1.40 2.10 -5.71
C ASP A 45 -1.05 1.04 -4.67
N LEU A 46 -1.12 -0.22 -5.09
CA LEU A 46 -0.64 -1.37 -4.33
C LEU A 46 0.47 -2.04 -5.13
N SER A 47 1.66 -2.08 -4.58
CA SER A 47 2.83 -2.68 -5.22
C SER A 47 3.32 -3.88 -4.42
N VAL A 48 3.62 -4.98 -5.11
CA VAL A 48 4.15 -6.21 -4.51
C VAL A 48 5.48 -6.56 -5.15
N GLY A 49 6.47 -6.91 -4.33
CA GLY A 49 7.78 -7.30 -4.81
C GLY A 49 8.53 -8.18 -3.81
N THR A 50 9.83 -8.33 -4.05
CA THR A 50 10.74 -8.95 -3.08
C THR A 50 11.70 -7.92 -2.52
N VAL A 51 11.89 -7.94 -1.20
CA VAL A 51 12.80 -7.05 -0.47
C VAL A 51 13.69 -7.94 0.40
N GLU A 52 14.99 -7.99 0.12
CA GLU A 52 15.98 -8.73 0.95
C GLU A 52 15.57 -10.19 1.29
N GLY A 53 14.94 -10.90 0.34
CA GLY A 53 14.48 -12.29 0.51
C GLY A 53 13.11 -12.45 1.22
N ARG A 54 12.41 -11.34 1.47
CA ARG A 54 11.03 -11.27 1.97
C ARG A 54 10.08 -10.78 0.88
N ILE A 55 8.78 -10.89 1.15
CA ILE A 55 7.75 -10.31 0.29
C ILE A 55 7.49 -8.88 0.75
N GLY A 56 7.72 -7.90 -0.12
CA GLY A 56 7.37 -6.50 0.13
C GLY A 56 5.98 -6.19 -0.40
N LEU A 57 5.16 -5.55 0.42
CA LEU A 57 3.90 -4.93 0.05
C LEU A 57 4.00 -3.43 0.35
N THR A 58 3.87 -2.61 -0.68
CA THR A 58 3.82 -1.16 -0.56
C THR A 58 2.40 -0.69 -0.86
N VAL A 59 1.88 0.17 0.00
CA VAL A 59 0.58 0.81 -0.13
C VAL A 59 0.79 2.31 -0.18
N ASP A 60 0.53 2.91 -1.33
CA ASP A 60 0.62 4.34 -1.55
C ASP A 60 -0.76 4.93 -1.79
N THR A 61 -1.11 5.96 -1.04
CA THR A 61 -2.44 6.56 -1.09
C THR A 61 -2.37 8.08 -0.98
N MET A 62 -3.22 8.75 -1.73
CA MET A 62 -3.41 10.19 -1.75
C MET A 62 -4.90 10.46 -1.73
N ALA A 63 -5.39 11.09 -0.66
CA ALA A 63 -6.79 11.49 -0.50
C ALA A 63 -6.93 12.99 -0.80
N GLY A 64 -6.59 13.38 -2.03
CA GLY A 64 -6.53 14.78 -2.48
C GLY A 64 -5.78 15.71 -1.52
N ASP A 65 -6.40 16.82 -1.12
CA ASP A 65 -5.82 17.77 -0.16
C ASP A 65 -5.86 17.28 1.31
N HIS A 66 -6.50 16.13 1.60
CA HIS A 66 -6.72 15.68 2.99
C HIS A 66 -5.51 14.98 3.59
N GLY A 67 -4.66 14.37 2.76
CA GLY A 67 -3.42 13.75 3.19
C GLY A 67 -2.93 12.64 2.26
N THR A 68 -1.68 12.25 2.48
CA THR A 68 -1.05 11.07 1.87
C THR A 68 -0.88 9.99 2.94
N GLY A 69 -1.18 8.75 2.60
CA GLY A 69 -0.88 7.58 3.43
C GLY A 69 0.12 6.71 2.69
N HIS A 70 1.18 6.28 3.38
CA HIS A 70 2.18 5.40 2.82
C HIS A 70 2.54 4.32 3.85
N ALA A 71 2.60 3.07 3.42
CA ALA A 71 3.02 1.96 4.25
C ALA A 71 3.83 0.95 3.43
N ASP A 72 5.03 0.64 3.90
CA ASP A 72 5.81 -0.51 3.46
C ASP A 72 5.71 -1.61 4.50
N VAL A 73 5.35 -2.82 4.04
CA VAL A 73 5.23 -4.00 4.88
C VAL A 73 6.07 -5.12 4.29
N GLU A 74 7.01 -5.62 5.08
CA GLU A 74 7.77 -6.82 4.75
C GLU A 74 7.15 -8.04 5.43
N LEU A 75 6.74 -9.01 4.62
CA LEU A 75 6.14 -10.25 5.05
C LEU A 75 7.13 -11.41 4.88
N THR A 76 7.13 -12.31 5.85
CA THR A 76 7.70 -13.64 5.65
C THR A 76 6.89 -14.43 4.63
N VAL A 77 7.46 -15.51 4.10
CA VAL A 77 6.76 -16.41 3.17
C VAL A 77 5.50 -17.04 3.81
N GLY A 78 5.52 -17.27 5.13
CA GLY A 78 4.35 -17.77 5.86
C GLY A 78 3.21 -16.75 5.87
N GLU A 79 3.51 -15.53 6.35
CA GLU A 79 2.53 -14.45 6.43
C GLU A 79 1.97 -14.05 5.05
N ALA A 80 2.80 -14.09 4.00
CA ALA A 80 2.33 -13.84 2.63
C ALA A 80 1.36 -14.92 2.12
N ARG A 81 1.52 -16.18 2.56
CA ARG A 81 0.58 -17.26 2.23
C ARG A 81 -0.74 -17.10 2.98
N GLU A 82 -0.67 -16.75 4.26
CA GLU A 82 -1.86 -16.46 5.07
C GLU A 82 -2.63 -15.26 4.49
N LEU A 83 -1.94 -14.19 4.09
CA LEU A 83 -2.58 -13.05 3.43
C LEU A 83 -3.27 -13.45 2.12
N ARG A 84 -2.64 -14.31 1.31
CA ARG A 84 -3.28 -14.82 0.08
C ARG A 84 -4.56 -15.58 0.40
N GLU A 85 -4.54 -16.48 1.39
CA GLU A 85 -5.71 -17.26 1.80
C GLU A 85 -6.85 -16.34 2.27
N LEU A 86 -6.55 -15.32 3.08
CA LEU A 86 -7.56 -14.34 3.52
C LEU A 86 -8.15 -13.53 2.36
N LEU A 87 -7.35 -13.18 1.34
CA LEU A 87 -7.84 -12.50 0.14
C LEU A 87 -8.75 -13.42 -0.69
N GLU A 88 -8.41 -14.70 -0.82
CA GLU A 88 -9.25 -15.70 -1.50
C GLU A 88 -10.60 -15.86 -0.78
N GLU A 89 -10.61 -16.02 0.55
CA GLU A 89 -11.84 -16.10 1.35
C GLU A 89 -12.70 -14.83 1.25
N ALA A 90 -12.07 -13.65 1.20
CA ALA A 90 -12.76 -12.39 1.03
C ALA A 90 -13.41 -12.25 -0.35
N LEU A 91 -12.78 -12.77 -1.40
CA LEU A 91 -13.34 -12.81 -2.75
C LEU A 91 -14.57 -13.70 -2.80
N GLU A 92 -14.49 -14.90 -2.21
CA GLU A 92 -15.64 -15.82 -2.13
C GLU A 92 -16.84 -15.15 -1.44
N SER A 93 -16.61 -14.33 -0.42
CA SER A 93 -17.67 -13.64 0.33
C SER A 93 -18.38 -12.50 -0.42
N VAL A 94 -17.77 -11.95 -1.48
CA VAL A 94 -18.37 -10.85 -2.28
C VAL A 94 -18.98 -11.33 -3.61
N GLU A 95 -18.72 -12.57 -4.00
CA GLU A 95 -19.29 -13.22 -5.18
C GLU A 95 -20.64 -13.93 -4.91
N GLU A 96 -21.06 -14.04 -3.64
CA GLU A 96 -22.35 -14.62 -3.19
C GLU A 96 -23.57 -13.67 -3.31
#